data_AF-A0AA95GIX0-F1
#
_entry.id   AF-A0AA95GIX0-F1
#
_cell.length_a   1.000
_cell.length_b   1.000
_cell.length_c   1.000
_cell.angle_alpha   90.00
_cell.angle_beta   90.00
_cell.angle_gamma   90.00
#
_symmetry.space_group_name_H-M   'P 1'
#
loop_
_entity.id
_entity.type
_entity.pdbx_description
1 polymer ?
#
loop_
_entity_poly.entity_id
_entity_poly.type
_entity_poly.pdbx_seq_one_letter_code
_entity_poly.pdbx_strand_id
1 'polypeptide(L)'
;MGKNIATVTNTVDNFNNPSLEKGAPNSGISMSLVIKHKTVNDIIKALENIKINSAYSPSFVDKYGKIITIEIQDSGNKVIDGTSKGYVVHTNHPIGKESELVGKYANGNYHIFDNIAANTIWRYQQAELHAKFSPLKNIDAIKEILTQKPILMEPREGNDFVSVNSVIHDLHAGCSYGTTWISNIQNYTKVCFK
;
A
#
# COMPACT_ATOMS: atom_id res chain seq x y z
N MET A 1 -9.24 7.01 6.42
CA MET A 1 -8.37 7.83 7.30
C MET A 1 -9.07 8.12 8.62
N GLY A 2 -8.30 8.28 9.69
CA GLY A 2 -8.76 8.90 10.95
C GLY A 2 -8.29 10.35 11.05
N LYS A 3 -8.54 10.99 12.21
CA LYS A 3 -8.20 12.41 12.45
C LYS A 3 -6.71 12.69 12.43
N ASN A 4 -5.89 11.78 12.96
CA ASN A 4 -4.45 11.99 13.10
C ASN A 4 -3.60 11.04 12.26
N ILE A 5 -4.21 9.97 11.73
CA ILE A 5 -3.52 8.88 11.05
C ILE A 5 -4.28 8.50 9.79
N ALA A 6 -3.55 8.26 8.70
CA ALA A 6 -4.08 7.68 7.48
C ALA A 6 -3.44 6.32 7.25
N THR A 7 -4.15 5.44 6.54
CA THR A 7 -3.64 4.14 6.16
C THR A 7 -4.05 3.80 4.73
N VAL A 8 -3.15 3.10 4.05
CA VAL A 8 -3.42 2.37 2.81
C VAL A 8 -2.89 0.95 3.01
N THR A 9 -3.34 -0.01 2.21
CA THR A 9 -2.99 -1.41 2.40
C THR A 9 -2.78 -2.06 1.05
N ASN A 10 -1.77 -2.92 1.01
CA ASN A 10 -1.51 -3.79 -0.13
C ASN A 10 -1.65 -5.25 0.28
N THR A 11 -2.21 -6.08 -0.58
CA THR A 11 -2.01 -7.54 -0.49
C THR A 11 -0.55 -7.84 -0.81
N VAL A 12 0.08 -8.76 -0.09
CA VAL A 12 1.48 -9.14 -0.33
C VAL A 12 1.53 -10.60 -0.71
N ASP A 13 2.32 -10.94 -1.72
CA ASP A 13 2.52 -12.33 -2.09
C ASP A 13 3.12 -13.14 -0.92
N ASN A 14 2.50 -14.29 -0.66
CA ASN A 14 2.76 -15.16 0.46
C ASN A 14 4.08 -15.91 0.23
N PHE A 15 5.20 -15.29 0.64
CA PHE A 15 6.39 -16.08 0.97
C PHE A 15 6.25 -16.74 2.35
N ASN A 16 5.29 -16.31 3.17
CA ASN A 16 4.99 -16.87 4.48
C ASN A 16 3.49 -17.08 4.62
N ASN A 17 3.09 -18.13 5.34
CA ASN A 17 1.69 -18.35 5.65
C ASN A 17 1.16 -17.18 6.52
N PRO A 18 -0.11 -16.79 6.41
CA PRO A 18 -0.75 -15.89 7.35
C PRO A 18 -1.39 -16.70 8.49
N SER A 19 -1.81 -16.04 9.57
CA SER A 19 -2.48 -16.73 10.69
C SER A 19 -3.87 -17.29 10.35
N LEU A 20 -4.32 -17.17 9.08
CA LEU A 20 -5.57 -17.69 8.51
C LEU A 20 -6.75 -17.54 9.49
N GLU A 21 -7.49 -18.61 9.75
CA GLU A 21 -8.71 -18.61 10.57
C GLU A 21 -8.53 -18.10 12.01
N LYS A 22 -7.29 -18.05 12.52
CA LYS A 22 -6.97 -17.61 13.90
C LYS A 22 -6.61 -16.13 14.00
N GLY A 23 -6.48 -15.44 12.87
CA GLY A 23 -6.17 -14.02 12.84
C GLY A 23 -7.42 -13.13 12.75
N ALA A 24 -7.31 -11.89 13.20
CA ALA A 24 -8.34 -10.89 12.96
C ALA A 24 -8.23 -10.34 11.51
N PRO A 25 -9.34 -9.86 10.92
CA PRO A 25 -9.35 -9.34 9.54
C PRO A 25 -8.61 -8.01 9.42
N ASN A 26 -7.65 -7.92 8.47
CA ASN A 26 -6.80 -6.73 8.30
C ASN A 26 -7.59 -5.43 8.10
N SER A 27 -8.68 -5.46 7.31
CA SER A 27 -9.49 -4.27 7.02
C SER A 27 -10.13 -3.68 8.28
N GLY A 28 -10.69 -4.54 9.15
CA GLY A 28 -11.28 -4.12 10.41
C GLY A 28 -10.25 -3.61 11.42
N ILE A 29 -9.09 -4.26 11.48
CA ILE A 29 -7.97 -3.85 12.35
C ILE A 29 -7.42 -2.51 11.92
N SER A 30 -7.04 -2.37 10.64
CA SER A 30 -6.44 -1.15 10.10
C SER A 30 -7.35 0.06 10.31
N MET A 31 -8.66 -0.08 10.07
CA MET A 31 -9.63 1.00 10.32
C MET A 31 -9.75 1.32 11.82
N SER A 32 -9.80 0.29 12.69
CA SER A 32 -9.87 0.49 14.13
C SER A 32 -8.63 1.21 14.67
N LEU A 33 -7.44 0.88 14.15
CA LEU A 33 -6.17 1.46 14.56
C LEU A 33 -6.11 2.95 14.22
N VAL A 34 -6.47 3.34 12.99
CA VAL A 34 -6.44 4.75 12.57
C VAL A 34 -7.48 5.61 13.28
N ILE A 35 -8.57 5.02 13.77
CA ILE A 35 -9.60 5.72 14.54
C ILE A 35 -9.20 5.88 16.01
N LYS A 36 -8.66 4.82 16.64
CA LYS A 36 -8.39 4.79 18.09
C LYS A 36 -7.10 5.48 18.49
N HIS A 37 -6.09 5.49 17.61
CA HIS A 37 -4.76 5.96 17.95
C HIS A 37 -4.45 7.36 17.42
N LYS A 38 -3.50 8.03 18.07
CA LYS A 38 -3.08 9.39 17.70
C LYS A 38 -1.75 9.41 16.97
N THR A 39 -0.88 8.44 17.22
CA THR A 39 0.43 8.33 16.60
C THR A 39 0.65 6.96 15.96
N VAL A 40 1.53 6.90 14.97
CA VAL A 40 1.96 5.64 14.37
C VAL A 40 2.68 4.74 15.38
N ASN A 41 3.39 5.31 16.36
CA ASN A 41 4.05 4.51 17.40
C ASN A 41 3.06 3.74 18.28
N ASP A 42 1.87 4.31 18.54
CA ASP A 42 0.81 3.60 19.25
C ASP A 42 0.30 2.39 18.44
N ILE A 43 0.25 2.53 17.10
CA ILE A 43 -0.14 1.46 16.19
C ILE A 43 0.86 0.31 16.21
N ILE A 44 2.16 0.61 16.19
CA ILE A 44 3.21 -0.42 16.27
C ILE A 44 3.01 -1.27 17.53
N LYS A 45 2.86 -0.62 18.70
CA LYS A 45 2.63 -1.31 19.99
C LYS A 45 1.33 -2.11 20.00
N ALA A 46 0.27 -1.60 19.39
CA ALA A 46 -1.01 -2.30 19.31
C ALA A 46 -0.90 -3.59 18.48
N LEU A 47 -0.12 -3.56 17.40
CA LEU A 47 0.05 -4.69 16.48
C LEU A 47 0.98 -5.79 17.01
N GLU A 48 1.82 -5.52 18.01
CA GLU A 48 2.63 -6.56 18.69
C GLU A 48 1.78 -7.68 19.28
N ASN A 49 0.53 -7.37 19.66
CA ASN A 49 -0.37 -8.29 20.35
C ASN A 49 -1.49 -8.84 19.45
N ILE A 50 -1.49 -8.54 18.15
CA ILE A 50 -2.59 -8.88 17.24
C ILE A 50 -2.07 -9.75 16.11
N LYS A 51 -2.64 -10.96 15.99
CA LYS A 51 -2.45 -11.82 14.82
C LYS A 51 -3.43 -11.44 13.73
N ILE A 52 -2.95 -11.32 12.49
CA ILE A 52 -3.75 -10.93 11.32
C ILE A 52 -3.90 -12.13 10.39
N ASN A 53 -5.11 -12.33 9.86
CA ASN A 53 -5.48 -13.54 9.12
C ASN A 53 -4.96 -13.63 7.68
N SER A 54 -4.20 -12.64 7.22
CA SER A 54 -3.90 -12.48 5.81
C SER A 54 -2.59 -11.71 5.60
N ALA A 55 -1.87 -12.04 4.53
CA ALA A 55 -0.64 -11.35 4.16
C ALA A 55 -0.97 -10.02 3.50
N TYR A 56 -0.97 -8.99 4.34
CA TYR A 56 -1.11 -7.62 3.93
C TYR A 56 0.10 -6.82 4.38
N SER A 57 0.32 -5.71 3.70
CA SER A 57 1.21 -4.67 4.15
C SER A 57 0.47 -3.36 4.34
N PRO A 58 -0.12 -3.12 5.52
CA PRO A 58 -0.67 -1.82 5.83
C PRO A 58 0.48 -0.80 5.99
N SER A 59 0.30 0.33 5.33
CA SER A 59 1.13 1.51 5.49
C SER A 59 0.39 2.54 6.31
N PHE A 60 1.09 3.24 7.20
CA PHE A 60 0.54 4.26 8.07
C PHE A 60 1.37 5.52 8.00
N VAL A 61 0.68 6.66 8.02
CA VAL A 61 1.28 7.97 8.21
C VAL A 61 0.49 8.70 9.28
N ASP A 62 1.18 9.40 10.19
CA ASP A 62 0.54 10.33 11.11
C ASP A 62 0.83 11.79 10.75
N LYS A 63 0.03 12.69 11.32
CA LYS A 63 0.17 14.14 11.16
C LYS A 63 1.49 14.72 11.70
N TYR A 64 2.26 13.91 12.43
CA TYR A 64 3.56 14.30 12.99
C TYR A 64 4.72 13.89 12.06
N GLY A 65 4.41 13.31 10.90
CA GLY A 65 5.38 12.95 9.88
C GLY A 65 5.99 11.56 10.05
N LYS A 66 5.50 10.74 11.00
CA LYS A 66 5.95 9.34 11.10
C LYS A 66 5.32 8.55 9.96
N ILE A 67 6.15 7.82 9.20
CA ILE A 67 5.72 7.03 8.04
C ILE A 67 6.28 5.62 8.20
N ILE A 68 5.40 4.62 8.23
CA ILE A 68 5.81 3.22 8.28
C ILE A 68 4.99 2.37 7.31
N THR A 69 5.54 1.22 6.99
CA THR A 69 4.84 0.10 6.37
C THR A 69 5.14 -1.14 7.20
N ILE A 70 4.13 -1.97 7.43
CA ILE A 70 4.26 -3.19 8.22
C ILE A 70 4.02 -4.36 7.29
N GLU A 71 5.00 -5.22 7.08
CA GLU A 71 4.79 -6.49 6.39
C GLU A 71 4.40 -7.53 7.43
N ILE A 72 3.14 -7.98 7.37
CA ILE A 72 2.62 -9.01 8.27
C ILE A 72 3.15 -10.37 7.83
N GLN A 73 3.82 -11.07 8.73
CA GLN A 73 4.41 -12.39 8.47
C GLN A 73 4.17 -13.30 9.67
N ASP A 74 4.08 -14.61 9.45
CA ASP A 74 3.91 -15.60 10.54
C ASP A 74 5.07 -15.58 11.55
N SER A 75 6.30 -15.30 11.09
CA SER A 75 7.49 -15.17 11.94
C SER A 75 7.54 -13.87 12.74
N GLY A 76 6.56 -12.98 12.57
CA GLY A 76 6.50 -11.67 13.18
C GLY A 76 6.41 -10.54 12.17
N ASN A 77 5.81 -9.42 12.59
CA ASN A 77 5.65 -8.24 11.75
C ASN A 77 7.00 -7.58 11.47
N LYS A 78 7.33 -7.35 10.19
CA LYS A 78 8.48 -6.56 9.78
C LYS A 78 8.05 -5.10 9.59
N VAL A 79 8.61 -4.20 10.38
CA VAL A 79 8.35 -2.75 10.26
C VAL A 79 9.41 -2.11 9.37
N ILE A 80 8.95 -1.42 8.33
CA ILE A 80 9.76 -0.62 7.42
C ILE A 80 9.50 0.85 7.75
N ASP A 81 10.52 1.55 8.23
CA ASP A 81 10.45 2.96 8.60
C ASP A 81 10.92 3.85 7.44
N GLY A 82 10.00 4.66 6.91
CA GLY A 82 10.29 5.65 5.86
C GLY A 82 10.36 7.08 6.35
N THR A 83 10.32 7.31 7.66
CA THR A 83 10.22 8.66 8.26
C THR A 83 11.38 9.55 7.82
N SER A 84 12.62 9.06 7.87
CA SER A 84 13.80 9.84 7.46
C SER A 84 13.86 10.10 5.95
N LYS A 85 13.29 9.20 5.14
CA LYS A 85 13.17 9.36 3.68
C LYS A 85 12.04 10.31 3.29
N GLY A 86 11.04 10.46 4.16
CA GLY A 86 9.81 11.19 3.89
C GLY A 86 8.82 10.45 2.98
N TYR A 87 9.04 9.16 2.72
CA TYR A 87 8.15 8.31 1.92
C TYR A 87 8.35 6.82 2.21
N VAL A 88 7.30 6.03 1.95
CA VAL A 88 7.39 4.58 1.70
C VAL A 88 6.54 4.26 0.48
N VAL A 89 7.02 3.33 -0.33
CA VAL A 89 6.28 2.74 -1.45
C VAL A 89 6.15 1.25 -1.18
N HIS A 90 4.98 0.69 -1.45
CA HIS A 90 4.74 -0.75 -1.36
C HIS A 90 3.79 -1.17 -2.47
N THR A 91 4.00 -2.38 -3.00
CA THR A 91 3.14 -2.99 -4.02
C THR A 91 2.67 -4.35 -3.53
N ASN A 92 2.85 -5.44 -4.27
CA ASN A 92 2.29 -6.74 -3.90
C ASN A 92 3.35 -7.80 -3.61
N HIS A 93 4.57 -7.38 -3.26
CA HIS A 93 5.67 -8.28 -2.88
C HIS A 93 6.39 -7.74 -1.64
N PRO A 94 7.07 -8.60 -0.86
CA PRO A 94 7.90 -8.13 0.25
C PRO A 94 9.11 -7.34 -0.24
N ILE A 95 9.38 -6.19 0.38
CA ILE A 95 10.51 -5.33 0.05
C ILE A 95 11.82 -6.05 0.36
N GLY A 96 12.73 -6.10 -0.62
CA GLY A 96 14.03 -6.77 -0.53
C GLY A 96 14.00 -8.26 -0.90
N LYS A 97 12.89 -8.75 -1.44
CA LYS A 97 12.70 -10.14 -1.89
C LYS A 97 12.47 -10.26 -3.41
N GLU A 98 12.81 -9.23 -4.17
CA GLU A 98 12.55 -9.13 -5.61
C GLU A 98 13.24 -10.26 -6.39
N SER A 99 14.51 -10.56 -6.09
CA SER A 99 15.24 -11.66 -6.73
C SER A 99 14.65 -13.04 -6.41
N GLU A 100 14.15 -13.23 -5.18
CA GLU A 100 13.49 -14.48 -4.77
C GLU A 100 12.14 -14.65 -5.50
N LEU A 101 11.38 -13.57 -5.64
CA LEU A 101 10.15 -13.52 -6.43
C LEU A 101 10.40 -13.87 -7.89
N VAL A 102 11.42 -13.27 -8.49
CA VAL A 102 11.81 -13.58 -9.87
C VAL A 102 12.20 -15.06 -9.98
N GLY A 103 13.07 -15.56 -9.10
CA GLY A 103 13.51 -16.97 -9.14
C GLY A 103 12.36 -17.98 -8.96
N LYS A 104 11.38 -17.66 -8.09
CA LYS A 104 10.22 -18.52 -7.82
C LYS A 104 9.30 -18.65 -9.03
N TYR A 105 9.02 -17.55 -9.73
CA TYR A 105 8.01 -17.54 -10.79
C TYR A 105 8.58 -17.60 -12.22
N ALA A 106 9.87 -17.29 -12.42
CA ALA A 106 10.48 -17.33 -13.75
C ALA A 106 10.52 -18.76 -14.34
N ASN A 107 10.45 -19.79 -13.48
CA ASN A 107 10.52 -21.19 -13.89
C ASN A 107 9.13 -21.84 -13.92
N GLY A 108 8.48 -21.83 -15.09
CA GLY A 108 7.39 -22.75 -15.40
C GLY A 108 6.13 -22.14 -16.00
N ASN A 109 5.89 -20.83 -15.87
CA ASN A 109 4.80 -20.15 -16.58
C ASN A 109 5.04 -18.64 -16.69
N TYR A 110 5.38 -18.19 -17.91
CA TYR A 110 5.62 -16.77 -18.21
C TYR A 110 4.43 -15.87 -17.88
N HIS A 111 3.18 -16.33 -18.05
CA HIS A 111 2.00 -15.54 -17.70
C HIS A 111 1.88 -15.31 -16.18
N ILE A 112 2.19 -16.31 -15.37
CA ILE A 112 2.18 -16.18 -13.90
C ILE A 112 3.33 -15.25 -13.46
N PHE A 113 4.51 -15.42 -14.04
CA PHE A 113 5.64 -14.52 -13.81
C PHE A 113 5.30 -13.06 -14.12
N ASP A 114 4.72 -12.80 -15.30
CA ASP A 114 4.46 -11.44 -15.76
C ASP A 114 3.38 -10.75 -14.90
N ASN A 115 2.37 -11.50 -14.47
CA ASN A 115 1.28 -10.99 -13.64
C ASN A 115 1.66 -10.81 -12.16
N ILE A 116 2.43 -11.74 -11.58
CA ILE A 116 2.74 -11.74 -10.15
C ILE A 116 4.06 -11.01 -9.87
N ALA A 117 5.13 -11.32 -10.61
CA ALA A 117 6.48 -10.84 -10.31
C ALA A 117 6.85 -9.57 -11.09
N ALA A 118 6.72 -9.58 -12.43
CA ALA A 118 7.16 -8.45 -13.24
C ALA A 118 6.32 -7.20 -12.97
N ASN A 119 4.99 -7.34 -12.93
CA ASN A 119 4.08 -6.22 -12.73
C ASN A 119 4.25 -5.53 -11.36
N THR A 120 4.34 -6.31 -10.27
CA THR A 120 4.52 -5.75 -8.92
C THR A 120 5.86 -5.02 -8.77
N ILE A 121 6.94 -5.59 -9.31
CA ILE A 121 8.28 -4.97 -9.29
C ILE A 121 8.29 -3.69 -10.13
N TRP A 122 7.71 -3.73 -11.33
CA TRP A 122 7.68 -2.55 -12.21
C TRP A 122 6.90 -1.40 -11.58
N ARG A 123 5.72 -1.68 -10.99
CA ARG A 123 4.94 -0.67 -10.24
C ARG A 123 5.72 -0.10 -9.06
N TYR A 124 6.43 -0.94 -8.31
CA TYR A 124 7.21 -0.50 -7.17
C TYR A 124 8.31 0.47 -7.61
N GLN A 125 9.08 0.10 -8.63
CA GLN A 125 10.18 0.93 -9.14
C GLN A 125 9.67 2.28 -9.66
N GLN A 126 8.57 2.29 -10.40
CA GLN A 126 8.00 3.54 -10.93
C GLN A 126 7.46 4.43 -9.82
N ALA A 127 6.71 3.88 -8.86
CA ALA A 127 6.22 4.63 -7.71
C ALA A 127 7.36 5.16 -6.83
N GLU A 128 8.43 4.39 -6.64
CA GLU A 128 9.61 4.82 -5.88
C GLU A 128 10.34 5.98 -6.58
N LEU A 129 10.50 5.93 -7.90
CA LEU A 129 11.08 7.02 -8.68
C LEU A 129 10.27 8.31 -8.50
N HIS A 130 8.94 8.25 -8.61
CA HIS A 130 8.08 9.41 -8.37
C HIS A 130 8.20 9.92 -6.93
N ALA A 131 8.17 9.04 -5.92
CA ALA A 131 8.29 9.45 -4.52
C ALA A 131 9.61 10.17 -4.21
N LYS A 132 10.70 9.69 -4.83
CA LYS A 132 12.06 10.21 -4.63
C LYS A 132 12.34 11.50 -5.39
N PHE A 133 11.89 11.58 -6.65
CA PHE A 133 12.36 12.59 -7.59
C PHE A 133 11.28 13.53 -8.11
N SER A 134 9.99 13.32 -7.79
CA SER A 134 8.95 14.25 -8.22
C SER A 134 9.23 15.66 -7.67
N PRO A 135 9.30 16.69 -8.53
CA PRO A 135 9.55 18.06 -8.10
C PRO A 135 8.35 18.64 -7.33
N LEU A 136 7.16 18.06 -7.52
CA LEU A 136 5.93 18.43 -6.84
C LEU A 136 5.45 17.28 -5.97
N LYS A 137 5.06 17.59 -4.73
CA LYS A 137 4.52 16.65 -3.73
C LYS A 137 3.12 17.03 -3.24
N ASN A 138 2.40 17.82 -4.04
CA ASN A 138 1.04 18.24 -3.74
C ASN A 138 0.02 17.19 -4.22
N ILE A 139 -1.26 17.41 -3.86
CA ILE A 139 -2.34 16.48 -4.18
C ILE A 139 -2.48 16.25 -5.70
N ASP A 140 -2.34 17.28 -6.52
CA ASP A 140 -2.53 17.15 -7.96
C ASP A 140 -1.40 16.35 -8.62
N ALA A 141 -0.16 16.52 -8.15
CA ALA A 141 0.96 15.68 -8.58
C ALA A 141 0.74 14.21 -8.21
N ILE A 142 0.19 13.92 -7.03
CA ILE A 142 -0.14 12.54 -6.63
C ILE A 142 -1.27 11.97 -7.50
N LYS A 143 -2.30 12.75 -7.80
CA LYS A 143 -3.38 12.33 -8.73
C LYS A 143 -2.80 11.96 -10.09
N GLU A 144 -1.89 12.77 -10.62
CA GLU A 144 -1.23 12.53 -11.91
C GLU A 144 -0.48 11.19 -11.89
N ILE A 145 0.35 10.95 -10.87
CA ILE A 145 1.09 9.68 -10.71
C ILE A 145 0.14 8.48 -10.74
N LEU A 146 -1.00 8.56 -10.05
CA LEU A 146 -2.00 7.49 -9.99
C LEU A 146 -2.77 7.27 -11.29
N THR A 147 -2.57 8.11 -12.31
CA THR A 147 -3.13 7.92 -13.67
C THR A 147 -2.12 7.35 -14.67
N GLN A 148 -0.86 7.19 -14.27
CA GLN A 148 0.22 6.76 -15.16
C GLN A 148 0.47 5.25 -15.06
N LYS A 149 0.68 4.60 -16.21
CA LYS A 149 1.16 3.21 -16.25
C LYS A 149 2.61 3.15 -15.75
N PRO A 150 3.01 2.08 -15.05
CA PRO A 150 2.26 0.87 -14.73
C PRO A 150 1.42 0.97 -13.43
N ILE A 151 1.48 2.09 -12.70
CA ILE A 151 0.77 2.27 -11.43
C ILE A 151 -0.74 2.14 -11.64
N LEU A 152 -1.24 2.79 -12.70
CA LEU A 152 -2.57 2.55 -13.23
C LEU A 152 -2.61 1.19 -13.94
N MET A 153 -3.36 0.26 -13.37
CA MET A 153 -3.59 -1.05 -13.97
C MET A 153 -4.82 -0.98 -14.87
N GLU A 154 -4.64 -1.37 -16.13
CA GLU A 154 -5.70 -1.51 -17.13
C GLU A 154 -5.75 -2.95 -17.62
N PRO A 155 -6.94 -3.43 -18.03
CA PRO A 155 -7.08 -4.79 -18.53
C PRO A 155 -6.22 -4.97 -19.79
N ARG A 156 -5.53 -6.10 -19.87
CA ARG A 156 -4.74 -6.51 -21.05
C ARG A 156 -4.89 -8.00 -21.25
N GLU A 157 -4.56 -8.51 -22.43
CA GLU A 157 -4.61 -9.94 -22.71
C GLU A 157 -3.80 -10.74 -21.67
N GLY A 158 -4.45 -11.70 -21.02
CA GLY A 158 -3.85 -12.51 -19.95
C GLY A 158 -3.77 -11.85 -18.57
N ASN A 159 -4.29 -10.63 -18.37
CA ASN A 159 -4.37 -9.96 -17.08
C ASN A 159 -5.65 -9.14 -16.92
N ASP A 160 -6.59 -9.67 -16.13
CA ASP A 160 -7.87 -9.03 -15.84
C ASP A 160 -7.83 -8.11 -14.61
N PHE A 161 -6.66 -7.89 -14.01
CA PHE A 161 -6.54 -6.96 -12.88
C PHE A 161 -6.59 -5.51 -13.36
N VAL A 162 -7.49 -4.76 -12.74
CA VAL A 162 -7.78 -3.36 -13.08
C VAL A 162 -7.74 -2.51 -11.81
N SER A 163 -7.28 -1.27 -11.93
CA SER A 163 -7.36 -0.29 -10.84
C SER A 163 -8.82 0.13 -10.63
N VAL A 164 -9.47 -0.42 -9.61
CA VAL A 164 -10.90 -0.16 -9.33
C VAL A 164 -11.16 1.18 -8.65
N ASN A 165 -10.17 1.74 -7.96
CA ASN A 165 -10.24 3.04 -7.32
C ASN A 165 -8.83 3.62 -7.11
N SER A 166 -8.78 4.88 -6.74
CA SER A 166 -7.59 5.55 -6.24
C SER A 166 -7.98 6.44 -5.07
N VAL A 167 -7.15 6.49 -4.03
CA VAL A 167 -7.41 7.29 -2.84
C VAL A 167 -6.15 8.01 -2.38
N ILE A 168 -6.31 9.28 -2.01
CA ILE A 168 -5.26 10.13 -1.45
C ILE A 168 -5.79 10.69 -0.14
N HIS A 169 -5.00 10.58 0.93
CA HIS A 169 -5.34 11.13 2.24
C HIS A 169 -4.44 12.32 2.57
N ASP A 170 -5.03 13.49 2.71
CA ASP A 170 -4.39 14.71 3.17
C ASP A 170 -4.69 14.91 4.65
N LEU A 171 -3.77 14.48 5.51
CA LEU A 171 -3.90 14.60 6.95
C LEU A 171 -3.84 16.05 7.44
N HIS A 172 -3.16 16.94 6.71
CA HIS A 172 -3.05 18.34 7.11
C HIS A 172 -4.37 19.08 6.85
N ALA A 173 -4.97 18.88 5.67
CA ALA A 173 -6.28 19.43 5.34
C ALA A 173 -7.45 18.67 5.98
N GLY A 174 -7.21 17.47 6.51
CA GLY A 174 -8.26 16.59 7.02
C GLY A 174 -9.18 16.07 5.91
N CYS A 175 -8.66 15.89 4.70
CA CYS A 175 -9.45 15.53 3.52
C CYS A 175 -8.96 14.25 2.86
N SER A 176 -9.89 13.48 2.29
CA SER A 176 -9.62 12.41 1.35
C SER A 176 -10.06 12.80 -0.05
N TYR A 177 -9.30 12.36 -1.05
CA TYR A 177 -9.62 12.50 -2.46
C TYR A 177 -9.73 11.09 -3.03
N GLY A 178 -10.84 10.74 -3.68
CA GLY A 178 -11.01 9.39 -4.21
C GLY A 178 -11.78 9.33 -5.52
N THR A 179 -11.53 8.27 -6.30
CA THR A 179 -12.30 7.92 -7.51
C THR A 179 -12.95 6.55 -7.32
N THR A 180 -14.08 6.33 -7.98
CA THR A 180 -14.82 5.05 -7.98
C THR A 180 -14.76 4.40 -9.37
N TRP A 181 -13.57 4.39 -9.98
CA TRP A 181 -13.16 3.58 -11.12
C TRP A 181 -11.71 3.96 -11.50
N ILE A 182 -11.26 3.57 -12.69
CA ILE A 182 -9.96 3.92 -13.28
C ILE A 182 -9.82 5.45 -13.23
N SER A 183 -8.73 5.92 -12.62
CA SER A 183 -8.51 7.34 -12.31
C SER A 183 -8.35 8.23 -13.55
N ASN A 184 -8.14 7.66 -14.74
CA ASN A 184 -8.03 8.38 -16.01
C ASN A 184 -9.40 8.69 -16.67
N ILE A 185 -10.50 8.09 -16.20
CA ILE A 185 -11.86 8.31 -16.72
C ILE A 185 -12.81 8.92 -15.68
N GLN A 186 -12.37 9.05 -14.42
CA GLN A 186 -13.17 9.65 -13.36
C GLN A 186 -12.41 10.72 -12.60
N ASN A 187 -13.12 11.81 -12.30
CA ASN A 187 -12.59 12.88 -11.46
C ASN A 187 -12.52 12.46 -9.99
N TYR A 188 -11.50 12.95 -9.29
CA TYR A 188 -11.39 12.78 -7.84
C TYR A 188 -12.48 13.57 -7.11
N THR A 189 -13.24 12.88 -6.27
CA THR A 189 -14.16 13.49 -5.31
C THR A 189 -13.42 13.78 -4.00
N LYS A 190 -13.58 15.01 -3.48
CA LYS A 190 -13.00 15.45 -2.21
C LYS A 190 -14.03 15.30 -1.08
N VAL A 191 -13.63 14.66 0.02
CA VAL A 191 -14.40 14.54 1.26
C VAL A 191 -13.53 15.00 2.42
N CYS A 192 -13.99 15.97 3.21
CA CYS A 192 -13.25 16.45 4.37
C CYS A 192 -13.96 16.10 5.67
N PHE A 193 -13.19 15.65 6.65
CA PHE A 193 -13.65 15.24 7.96
C PHE A 193 -13.43 16.40 8.92
N LYS A 194 -14.52 16.94 9.48
CA LYS A 194 -14.50 18.00 10.49
C LYS A 194 -14.15 17.45 11.87
#